data_AF-A0A7K4AH89-F1
#
_entry.id   AF-A0A7K4AH89-F1
#
_cell.length_a   1.000
_cell.length_b   1.000
_cell.length_c   1.000
_cell.angle_alpha   90.00
_cell.angle_beta   90.00
_cell.angle_gamma   90.00
#
_symmetry.space_group_name_H-M   'P 1'
#
loop_
_entity.id
_entity.type
_entity.pdbx_description
1 polymer ?
#
loop_
_entity_poly.entity_id
_entity_poly.type
_entity_poly.pdbx_seq_one_letter_code
_entity_poly.pdbx_strand_id
1 'polypeptide(L)' 'MKGYYFITDSRLSRAGNISDVMEAAACKVEAVQYRNKNAETRVMYEEALHL' A
#
# COMPACT_ATOMS: atom_id res chain seq x y z
N MET A 1 -0.76 5.15 -19.05
CA MET A 1 0.34 5.27 -18.07
C MET A 1 1.56 4.56 -18.64
N LYS A 2 2.75 5.13 -18.48
CA LYS A 2 4.01 4.47 -18.82
C LYS A 2 4.77 4.28 -17.52
N GLY A 3 4.54 3.14 -16.87
CA GLY A 3 5.10 2.85 -15.56
C GLY A 3 4.31 1.76 -14.85
N TYR A 4 4.78 1.35 -13.68
CA TYR A 4 4.12 0.35 -12.86
C TYR A 4 3.16 1.03 -11.87
N TYR A 5 1.95 0.48 -11.76
CA TYR A 5 0.95 0.90 -10.79
C TYR A 5 0.73 -0.23 -9.80
N PHE A 6 1.06 0.01 -8.53
CA PHE A 6 0.96 -1.00 -7.48
C PHE A 6 -0.28 -0.77 -6.63
N ILE A 7 -1.00 -1.83 -6.29
CA ILE A 7 -2.19 -1.78 -5.44
C ILE A 7 -2.01 -2.80 -4.32
N THR A 8 -2.17 -2.36 -3.07
CA THR A 8 -2.06 -3.26 -1.91
C THR A 8 -3.31 -4.15 -1.76
N ASP A 9 -3.13 -5.34 -1.17
CA ASP A 9 -4.22 -6.15 -0.66
C ASP A 9 -3.81 -6.82 0.66
N SER A 10 -4.54 -6.51 1.74
CA SER A 10 -4.22 -6.98 3.09
C SER A 10 -4.33 -8.49 3.26
N ARG A 11 -5.02 -9.21 2.36
CA ARG A 11 -5.14 -10.66 2.41
C ARG A 11 -4.03 -11.38 1.63
N LEU A 12 -3.32 -10.66 0.76
CA LEU A 12 -2.22 -11.21 -0.07
C LEU A 12 -0.85 -10.80 0.46
N SER A 13 -0.78 -9.70 1.21
CA SER A 13 0.46 -9.24 1.82
C SER A 13 0.92 -10.18 2.94
N ARG A 14 2.16 -10.66 2.84
CA ARG A 14 2.79 -11.45 3.91
C ARG A 14 3.36 -10.57 5.03
N ALA A 15 3.80 -9.35 4.70
CA ALA A 15 4.47 -8.43 5.62
C ALA A 15 3.61 -7.21 6.01
N GLY A 16 2.39 -7.12 5.48
CA GLY A 16 1.47 -6.01 5.70
C GLY A 16 1.59 -4.93 4.62
N ASN A 17 0.50 -4.18 4.45
CA ASN A 17 0.38 -3.18 3.37
C ASN A 17 1.46 -2.10 3.43
N ILE A 18 1.87 -1.65 4.63
CA ILE A 18 2.92 -0.64 4.78
C ILE A 18 4.23 -1.12 4.15
N SER A 19 4.66 -2.34 4.49
CA SER A 19 5.87 -2.92 3.93
C SER A 19 5.80 -2.98 2.40
N ASP A 20 4.67 -3.41 1.85
CA ASP A 20 4.49 -3.53 0.40
C ASP A 20 4.54 -2.16 -0.30
N VAL A 21 3.97 -1.11 0.29
CA VAL A 21 4.02 0.25 -0.23
C VAL A 21 5.46 0.77 -0.25
N MET A 22 6.19 0.58 0.86
CA MET A 22 7.58 1.05 0.97
C MET A 22 8.50 0.37 -0.04
N GLU A 23 8.37 -0.94 -0.23
CA GLU A 23 9.13 -1.70 -1.24
C GLU A 23 8.76 -1.27 -2.67
N ALA A 24 7.48 -1.07 -2.96
CA ALA A 24 7.04 -0.58 -4.27
C ALA A 24 7.58 0.82 -4.57
N ALA A 25 7.56 1.72 -3.59
CA ALA A 25 8.14 3.06 -3.70
C ALA A 25 9.65 3.01 -3.93
N ALA A 26 10.39 2.15 -3.21
CA ALA A 26 11.82 1.93 -3.40
C ALA A 26 12.15 1.42 -4.82
N CYS A 27 11.25 0.61 -5.41
CA CYS A 27 11.35 0.13 -6.79
C CYS A 27 10.94 1.17 -7.85
N LYS A 28 10.58 2.41 -7.46
CA LYS A 28 10.21 3.52 -8.35
C LYS A 28 8.99 3.24 -9.23
N VAL A 29 7.97 2.60 -8.67
CA VAL A 29 6.66 2.53 -9.32
C VAL A 29 6.10 3.95 -9.55
N GLU A 30 5.31 4.12 -10.59
CA GLU A 30 4.77 5.44 -10.96
C GLU A 30 3.67 5.89 -9.98
N ALA A 31 2.92 4.94 -9.44
CA ALA A 31 1.90 5.20 -8.43
C ALA A 31 1.68 3.99 -7.53
N VAL A 32 1.28 4.27 -6.29
CA VAL A 32 0.81 3.26 -5.33
C VAL A 32 -0.61 3.62 -4.88
N GLN A 33 -1.50 2.64 -4.90
CA GLN A 33 -2.80 2.71 -4.25
C GLN A 33 -2.80 1.84 -3.01
N TYR A 34 -2.77 2.49 -1.85
CA TYR A 34 -3.06 1.86 -0.58
C TYR A 34 -4.58 1.58 -0.48
N ARG A 35 -4.94 0.30 -0.48
CA ARG A 35 -6.33 -0.20 -0.47
C ARG A 35 -6.48 -1.32 0.56
N ASN A 36 -7.35 -1.10 1.55
CA ASN A 36 -7.72 -2.11 2.53
C ASN A 36 -9.23 -2.10 2.78
N LYS A 37 -9.98 -3.00 2.13
CA LYS A 37 -11.46 -3.08 2.26
C LYS A 37 -11.93 -3.71 3.57
N ASN A 38 -11.03 -4.30 4.34
CA ASN A 38 -11.35 -5.05 5.55
C ASN A 38 -10.90 -4.33 6.82
N ALA A 39 -10.27 -3.16 6.71
CA ALA A 39 -9.82 -2.38 7.85
C ALA A 39 -10.83 -1.31 8.23
N GLU A 40 -10.88 -1.02 9.52
CA GLU A 40 -11.54 0.16 10.06
C GLU A 40 -10.89 1.44 9.52
N THR A 41 -11.68 2.50 9.35
CA THR A 41 -11.20 3.79 8.84
C THR A 41 -10.06 4.35 9.68
N ARG A 42 -10.12 4.17 11.01
CA ARG A 42 -9.04 4.60 11.93
C ARG A 42 -7.71 3.93 11.62
N VAL A 43 -7.73 2.61 11.37
CA VAL A 43 -6.52 1.85 11.05
C VAL A 43 -5.95 2.32 9.71
N MET A 44 -6.80 2.52 8.70
CA MET A 44 -6.35 3.06 7.41
C MET A 44 -5.74 4.46 7.53
N TYR A 45 -6.30 5.31 8.38
CA TYR A 45 -5.77 6.64 8.65
C TYR A 45 -4.42 6.59 9.37
N GLU A 46 -4.32 5.78 10.43
CA GLU A 46 -3.07 5.60 11.17
C GLU A 46 -1.96 5.04 10.28
N GLU A 47 -2.25 4.03 9.45
CA GLU A 47 -1.27 3.48 8.51
C GLU A 47 -0.85 4.53 7.46
N ALA A 48 -1.79 5.31 6.93
CA ALA A 48 -1.49 6.36 5.95
C ALA A 48 -0.59 7.48 6.50
N LEU A 49 -0.60 7.74 7.82
CA LEU A 49 0.33 8.69 8.45
C LEU A 49 1.78 8.19 8.51
N HIS A 50 2.00 6.88 8.32
CA HIS A 50 3.33 6.26 8.31
C HIS A 50 3.88 6.01 6.89
N LEU A 51 3.10 6.34 5.85
CA LEU A 51 3.46 6.24 4.44
C LEU A 51 3.89 7.60 3.88
#